data_AF-A0A9P0KRZ3-F1
#
_entry.id   AF-A0A9P0KRZ3-F1
#
_cell.length_a   1.000
_cell.length_b   1.000
_cell.length_c   1.000
_cell.angle_alpha   90.00
_cell.angle_beta   90.00
_cell.angle_gamma   90.00
#
_symmetry.space_group_name_H-M   'P 1'
#
loop_
_entity.id
_entity.type
_entity.pdbx_description
1 polymer ?
#
loop_
_entity_poly.entity_id
_entity_poly.type
_entity_poly.pdbx_seq_one_letter_code
_entity_poly.pdbx_strand_id
1 'polypeptide(L)'
;MKGKTLSSQSQGLVLSLLNYFQQEKDNGVPLLPLLAVQERVAQALSISLSTITRIQRRLSSTDNVLRSPGKKRPRKKSKTTDLSDAVRHNIRDTVYQMYSEKKRHNSKFE
;
A
#
# COMPACT_ATOMS: atom_id res chain seq x y z
N MET A 1 1.51 -5.33 27.99
CA MET A 1 0.15 -5.00 27.53
C MET A 1 -0.91 -5.06 28.64
N LYS A 2 -0.61 -5.58 29.84
CA LYS A 2 -1.54 -5.49 30.98
C LYS A 2 -1.81 -4.03 31.35
N GLY A 3 -3.07 -3.68 31.59
CA GLY A 3 -3.50 -2.35 32.05
C GLY A 3 -3.70 -1.28 30.97
N LYS A 4 -3.46 -1.57 29.68
CA LYS A 4 -3.74 -0.63 28.59
C LYS A 4 -5.00 -1.03 27.85
N THR A 5 -5.92 -0.08 27.70
CA THR A 5 -7.14 -0.26 26.91
C THR A 5 -6.77 -0.51 25.44
N LEU A 6 -7.33 -1.58 24.87
CA LEU A 6 -7.20 -1.88 23.45
C LEU A 6 -7.89 -0.79 22.62
N SER A 7 -7.43 -0.58 21.38
CA SER A 7 -8.15 0.30 20.45
C SER A 7 -9.54 -0.27 20.16
N SER A 8 -10.51 0.60 19.85
CA SER A 8 -11.88 0.18 19.52
C SER A 8 -11.92 -0.90 18.42
N GLN A 9 -11.10 -0.75 17.38
CA GLN A 9 -10.97 -1.76 16.33
C GLN A 9 -10.51 -3.12 16.88
N SER A 10 -9.49 -3.15 17.75
CA SER A 10 -9.01 -4.38 18.35
C SER A 10 -10.06 -5.01 19.28
N GLN A 11 -10.82 -4.20 20.02
CA GLN A 11 -11.94 -4.70 20.83
C GLN A 11 -13.02 -5.34 19.96
N GLY A 12 -13.38 -4.71 18.83
CA GLY A 12 -14.33 -5.28 17.86
C GLY A 12 -13.88 -6.64 17.32
N LEU A 13 -12.60 -6.79 16.98
CA LEU A 13 -12.04 -8.08 16.54
C LEU A 13 -12.14 -9.15 17.63
N VAL A 14 -11.88 -8.80 18.89
CA VAL A 14 -12.01 -9.73 20.02
C VAL A 14 -13.47 -10.15 20.22
N LEU A 15 -14.41 -9.22 20.11
CA LEU A 15 -15.85 -9.52 20.21
C LEU A 15 -16.33 -10.44 19.08
N SER A 16 -15.93 -10.19 17.83
CA SER A 16 -16.25 -11.08 16.70
C SER A 16 -15.71 -12.49 16.93
N LEU A 17 -14.47 -12.60 17.40
CA LEU A 17 -13.83 -13.87 17.71
C LEU A 17 -14.59 -14.64 18.79
N LEU A 18 -14.99 -13.95 19.86
CA LEU A 18 -15.75 -14.53 20.97
C LEU A 18 -17.11 -15.04 20.50
N ASN A 19 -17.82 -14.24 19.69
CA ASN A 19 -19.11 -14.63 19.11
C ASN A 19 -18.99 -15.89 18.23
N TYR A 20 -17.95 -15.98 17.40
CA TYR A 20 -17.73 -17.14 16.55
C TYR A 20 -17.52 -18.42 17.37
N PHE A 21 -16.69 -18.37 18.42
CA PHE A 21 -16.46 -19.54 19.26
C PHE A 21 -17.64 -19.87 20.18
N GLN A 22 -18.44 -18.87 20.56
CA GLN A 22 -19.70 -19.11 21.27
C GLN A 22 -20.68 -19.88 20.36
N GLN A 23 -20.76 -19.53 19.07
CA GLN A 23 -21.56 -20.28 18.10
C GLN A 23 -21.03 -21.72 17.89
N GLU A 24 -19.71 -21.92 17.81
CA GLU A 24 -19.13 -23.28 17.76
C GLU A 24 -19.47 -24.09 19.02
N LYS A 25 -19.43 -23.45 20.20
CA LYS A 25 -19.81 -24.09 21.46
C LYS A 25 -21.28 -24.49 21.46
N ASP A 26 -22.17 -23.59 21.04
CA ASP A 26 -23.61 -23.83 21.04
C ASP A 26 -24.00 -24.90 20.01
N ASN A 27 -23.29 -24.98 18.89
CA ASN A 27 -23.48 -26.02 17.88
C ASN A 27 -22.83 -27.36 18.24
N GLY A 28 -21.90 -27.39 19.21
CA GLY A 28 -21.18 -28.60 19.64
C GLY A 28 -20.17 -29.16 18.61
N VAL A 29 -20.02 -28.50 17.46
CA VAL A 29 -19.11 -28.88 16.39
C VAL A 29 -18.46 -27.63 15.76
N PRO A 30 -17.26 -27.75 15.17
CA PRO A 30 -16.64 -26.65 14.43
C PRO A 30 -17.54 -26.17 13.29
N LEU A 31 -17.69 -24.85 13.15
CA LEU A 31 -18.48 -24.23 12.07
C LEU A 31 -17.85 -24.46 10.70
N LEU A 32 -16.52 -24.56 10.68
CA LEU A 32 -15.72 -24.90 9.51
C LEU A 32 -14.72 -26.02 9.88
N PRO A 33 -14.25 -26.81 8.90
CA PRO A 33 -13.25 -27.84 9.13
C PRO A 33 -12.00 -27.29 9.82
N LEU A 34 -11.44 -28.05 10.78
CA LEU A 34 -10.23 -27.65 11.50
C LEU A 34 -9.02 -27.43 10.58
N LEU A 35 -8.99 -28.10 9.43
CA LEU A 35 -7.96 -27.95 8.40
C LEU A 35 -8.05 -26.62 7.65
N ALA A 36 -9.23 -25.99 7.60
CA ALA A 36 -9.49 -24.72 6.92
C ALA A 36 -9.13 -23.52 7.82
N VAL A 37 -7.87 -23.47 8.27
CA VAL A 37 -7.41 -22.52 9.29
C VAL A 37 -7.60 -21.07 8.85
N GLN A 38 -7.28 -20.74 7.59
CA GLN A 38 -7.37 -19.35 7.12
C GLN A 38 -8.82 -18.89 7.01
N GLU A 39 -9.71 -19.75 6.53
CA GLU A 39 -11.14 -19.51 6.41
C GLU A 39 -11.78 -19.35 7.78
N ARG A 40 -11.38 -20.18 8.76
CA ARG A 40 -11.80 -20.05 10.16
C ARG A 40 -11.41 -18.70 10.74
N VAL A 41 -10.16 -18.28 10.56
CA VAL A 41 -9.70 -16.97 11.05
C VAL A 41 -10.43 -15.83 10.33
N ALA A 42 -10.70 -15.96 9.03
CA ALA A 42 -11.44 -14.98 8.23
C ALA A 42 -12.85 -14.78 8.78
N GLN A 43 -13.57 -15.88 8.99
CA GLN A 43 -14.93 -15.86 9.51
C GLN A 43 -14.98 -15.37 10.96
N ALA A 44 -14.09 -15.89 11.81
CA ALA A 44 -14.07 -15.56 13.23
C ALA A 44 -13.73 -14.09 13.51
N LEU A 45 -12.80 -13.51 12.75
CA LEU A 45 -12.44 -12.09 12.89
C LEU A 45 -13.28 -11.17 12.00
N SER A 46 -14.15 -11.72 11.14
CA SER A 46 -14.91 -10.96 10.14
C SER A 46 -14.01 -10.13 9.20
N ILE A 47 -12.90 -10.71 8.77
CA ILE A 47 -11.92 -10.08 7.86
C ILE A 47 -11.83 -10.90 6.58
N SER A 48 -11.56 -10.25 5.44
CA SER A 48 -11.34 -10.94 4.17
C SER A 48 -10.16 -11.92 4.21
N LEU A 49 -10.34 -13.09 3.57
CA LEU A 49 -9.29 -14.09 3.40
C LEU A 49 -8.01 -13.48 2.79
N SER A 50 -8.18 -12.62 1.79
CA SER A 50 -7.07 -11.92 1.13
C SER A 50 -6.24 -11.06 2.09
N THR A 51 -6.85 -10.50 3.14
CA THR A 51 -6.14 -9.75 4.17
C THR A 51 -5.31 -10.67 5.06
N ILE A 52 -5.83 -11.84 5.43
CA ILE A 52 -5.09 -12.85 6.19
C ILE A 52 -3.92 -13.37 5.37
N THR A 53 -4.13 -13.76 4.12
CA THR A 53 -3.06 -14.21 3.22
C THR A 53 -1.98 -13.13 3.06
N ARG A 54 -2.39 -11.85 2.96
CA ARG A 54 -1.44 -10.73 2.86
C ARG A 54 -0.65 -10.52 4.16
N ILE A 55 -1.28 -10.66 5.32
CA ILE A 55 -0.59 -10.58 6.62
C ILE A 55 0.41 -11.73 6.76
N GLN A 56 -0.01 -12.96 6.46
CA GLN A 56 0.85 -14.14 6.53
C GLN A 56 2.05 -14.01 5.57
N ARG A 57 1.82 -13.60 4.32
CA ARG A 57 2.90 -13.35 3.35
C ARG A 57 3.88 -12.29 3.84
N ARG A 58 3.38 -11.20 4.44
CA ARG A 58 4.23 -10.15 5.02
C ARG A 58 5.05 -10.68 6.18
N LEU A 59 4.45 -11.51 7.04
CA LEU A 59 5.15 -12.14 8.16
C LEU A 59 6.28 -13.03 7.65
N SER A 60 6.04 -13.90 6.66
CA SER A 60 7.07 -14.76 6.07
C SER A 60 8.20 -14.00 5.36
N SER A 61 7.94 -12.79 4.87
CA SER A 61 8.93 -11.95 4.18
C SER A 61 9.70 -11.01 5.13
N THR A 62 9.32 -10.96 6.39
CA THR A 62 9.95 -10.11 7.42
C THR A 62 10.50 -11.01 8.51
N ASP A 63 11.42 -10.53 9.35
CA ASP A 63 11.96 -11.29 10.49
C ASP A 63 10.90 -11.47 11.61
N ASN A 64 9.73 -12.01 11.26
CA ASN A 64 8.55 -12.17 12.12
C ASN A 64 8.00 -10.87 12.75
N VAL A 65 8.38 -9.70 12.23
CA VAL A 65 7.93 -8.40 12.74
C VAL A 65 7.03 -7.71 11.73
N LEU A 66 5.74 -7.66 12.04
CA LEU A 66 4.75 -6.89 11.29
C LEU A 66 4.95 -5.39 11.53
N ARG A 67 5.64 -4.72 10.61
CA ARG A 67 5.77 -3.25 10.65
C ARG A 67 4.44 -2.60 10.28
N SER A 68 4.00 -1.63 11.08
CA SER A 68 2.78 -0.87 10.81
C SER A 68 2.84 -0.21 9.43
N PRO A 69 1.74 -0.27 8.65
CA PRO A 69 1.64 0.49 7.42
C PRO A 69 1.64 1.97 7.80
N GLY A 70 2.73 2.71 7.54
CA GLY A 70 2.73 4.12 7.94
C GLY A 70 4.06 4.83 8.07
N LYS A 71 5.23 4.19 7.91
CA LYS A 71 6.42 5.00 7.60
C LYS A 71 6.17 5.66 6.26
N LYS A 72 5.91 6.98 6.28
CA LYS A 72 5.83 7.85 5.10
C LYS A 72 7.12 7.62 4.31
N ARG A 73 7.08 6.70 3.36
CA ARG A 73 8.19 6.55 2.42
C ARG A 73 8.20 7.87 1.64
N PRO A 74 9.35 8.57 1.56
CA PRO A 74 9.42 9.74 0.70
C PRO A 74 8.96 9.30 -0.70
N ARG A 75 8.01 10.04 -1.28
CA ARG A 75 7.62 9.79 -2.67
C ARG A 75 8.90 9.88 -3.50
N LYS A 76 9.13 8.90 -4.38
CA LYS A 76 10.20 9.04 -5.39
C LYS A 76 9.91 10.34 -6.14
N LYS A 77 10.93 11.20 -6.31
CA LYS A 77 10.80 12.42 -7.09
C LYS A 77 10.30 12.07 -8.50
N SER A 78 9.57 12.98 -9.14
CA SER A 78 9.13 12.77 -10.52
C SER A 78 10.37 12.61 -11.42
N LYS A 79 10.30 11.69 -12.40
CA LYS A 79 11.41 11.49 -13.37
C LYS A 79 11.74 12.77 -14.17
N THR A 80 10.82 13.74 -14.19
CA THR A 80 10.97 15.02 -14.89
C THR A 80 11.72 16.09 -14.09
N THR A 81 11.99 15.88 -12.80
CA THR A 81 12.63 16.90 -11.95
C THR A 81 14.16 16.79 -11.83
N ASP A 82 14.77 15.75 -12.39
CA ASP A 82 16.22 15.48 -12.26
C ASP A 82 17.04 15.86 -13.52
N LEU A 83 16.57 16.81 -14.33
CA LEU A 83 17.41 17.38 -15.39
C LEU A 83 18.42 18.34 -14.76
N SER A 84 19.71 18.20 -15.07
CA SER A 84 20.74 19.16 -14.66
C SER A 84 20.48 20.52 -15.32
N ASP A 85 20.91 21.60 -14.67
CA ASP A 85 20.72 22.94 -15.22
C ASP A 85 21.40 23.11 -16.58
N ALA A 86 22.53 22.44 -16.82
CA ALA A 86 23.19 22.41 -18.13
C ALA A 86 22.27 21.86 -19.23
N VAL A 87 21.57 20.76 -18.98
CA VAL A 87 20.63 20.17 -19.95
C VAL A 87 19.43 21.09 -20.19
N ARG A 88 18.93 21.76 -19.14
CA ARG A 88 17.83 22.73 -19.27
C ARG A 88 18.22 23.94 -20.13
N HIS A 89 19.44 24.45 -19.97
CA HIS A 89 19.94 25.56 -20.78
C HIS A 89 20.13 25.13 -22.24
N ASN A 90 20.75 23.97 -22.49
CA ASN A 90 20.92 23.47 -23.85
C ASN A 90 19.59 23.29 -24.60
N ILE A 91 18.56 22.73 -23.94
CA ILE A 91 17.23 22.62 -24.54
C ILE A 91 16.68 24.00 -24.90
N ARG A 92 16.79 24.97 -23.99
CA ARG A 92 16.31 26.35 -24.20
C ARG A 92 17.02 27.01 -25.38
N ASP A 93 18.34 26.93 -25.42
CA ASP A 93 19.17 27.57 -26.44
C ASP A 93 18.90 26.96 -27.81
N THR A 94 18.76 25.63 -27.87
CA THR A 94 18.38 24.91 -29.11
C THR A 94 17.03 25.39 -29.63
N VAL A 95 16.02 25.50 -28.76
CA VAL A 95 14.69 25.99 -29.15
C VAL A 95 14.77 27.43 -29.67
N TYR A 96 15.48 28.33 -28.98
CA TYR A 96 15.64 29.71 -29.44
C TYR A 96 16.39 29.81 -30.77
N GLN A 97 17.41 28.98 -30.97
CA GLN A 97 18.12 28.90 -32.23
C GLN A 97 17.16 28.52 -33.38
N MET A 98 16.35 27.47 -33.20
CA MET A 98 15.35 27.06 -34.20
C MET A 98 14.35 28.17 -34.54
N TYR A 99 13.85 28.90 -33.53
CA TYR A 99 12.96 30.04 -33.76
C TYR A 99 13.66 31.19 -34.49
N SER A 100 14.92 31.47 -34.15
CA SER A 100 15.71 32.51 -34.80
C SER A 100 15.99 32.20 -36.27
N GLU A 101 16.29 30.94 -36.58
CA GLU A 101 16.52 30.45 -37.94
C GLU A 101 15.23 30.48 -38.77
N LYS A 102 14.10 30.07 -38.19
CA LYS A 102 12.78 30.19 -38.83
C LYS A 102 12.43 31.65 -39.14
N LYS A 103 12.70 32.58 -38.23
CA LYS A 103 12.47 34.02 -38.45
C LYS A 103 13.36 34.56 -39.57
N ARG A 104 14.63 34.18 -39.60
CA ARG A 104 15.58 34.56 -40.66
C ARG A 104 15.19 33.97 -42.02
N HIS A 105 14.72 32.73 -42.05
CA HIS A 105 14.20 32.11 -43.27
C HIS A 105 12.99 32.88 -43.80
N ASN A 106 12.00 33.14 -42.95
CA ASN A 106 10.80 33.87 -43.36
C ASN A 106 11.08 35.31 -43.83
N SER A 107 12.04 36.01 -43.21
CA SER A 107 12.46 37.36 -43.61
C SER A 107 13.24 37.43 -44.93
N LYS A 108 13.67 36.30 -45.51
CA LYS A 108 14.36 36.25 -46.81
C LYS A 108 13.41 36.10 -48.00
N PHE A 109 12.11 35.92 -47.75
CA PHE A 109 11.07 35.74 -48.78
C PHE A 109 9.99 36.84 -48.73
N GLU A 110 10.26 37.93 -48.00
CA GLU A 110 9.57 39.24 -48.11
C GLU A 110 10.48 40.23 -48.83
#